data_AF-A0A517SCM3-F1
#
_entry.id   AF-A0A517SCM3-F1
#
_cell.length_a   1.000
_cell.length_b   1.000
_cell.length_c   1.000
_cell.angle_alpha   90.00
_cell.angle_beta   90.00
_cell.angle_gamma   90.00
#
_symmetry.space_group_name_H-M   'P 1'
#
loop_
_entity.id
_entity.type
_entity.pdbx_description
1 polymer ?
#
loop_
_entity_poly.entity_id
_entity_poly.type
_entity_poly.pdbx_seq_one_letter_code
_entity_poly.pdbx_strand_id
1 'polypeptide(L)'
;MTRFVELSEEEFERQFSLVPNHLNPNASWSFDDARGCLFETFGDELDFIRSQPAENVWTLVDGDDGDLYLVSGVHVVNRIGYLVTTESVALDIHVEVRFSMEREE
;
A
#
# COMPACT_ATOMS: atom_id res chain seq x y z
N MET A 1 6.87 22.22 -0.82
CA MET A 1 7.93 21.36 -0.30
C MET A 1 7.23 20.17 0.32
N THR A 2 7.45 18.97 -0.19
CA THR A 2 6.80 17.77 0.34
C THR A 2 7.49 17.35 1.64
N ARG A 3 6.71 17.11 2.69
CA ARG A 3 7.19 16.67 3.99
C ARG A 3 7.21 15.14 4.05
N PHE A 4 8.29 14.57 4.56
CA PHE A 4 8.38 13.13 4.86
C PHE A 4 7.77 12.82 6.23
N VAL A 5 6.99 11.75 6.30
CA VAL A 5 6.39 11.20 7.53
C VAL A 5 6.54 9.68 7.50
N GLU A 6 7.12 9.13 8.56
CA GLU A 6 7.15 7.69 8.79
C GLU A 6 6.01 7.33 9.75
N LEU A 7 5.23 6.30 9.42
CA LEU A 7 4.21 5.73 10.29
C LEU A 7 4.59 4.29 10.65
N SER A 8 4.23 3.89 11.86
CA SER A 8 4.14 2.48 12.21
C SER A 8 2.95 1.80 11.53
N GLU A 9 2.99 0.47 11.42
CA GLU A 9 1.86 -0.35 10.96
C GLU A 9 0.58 -0.05 11.75
N GLU A 10 0.66 -0.01 13.09
CA GLU A 10 -0.49 0.32 13.94
C GLU A 10 -1.07 1.71 13.66
N GLU A 11 -0.21 2.71 13.41
CA GLU A 11 -0.67 4.06 13.06
C GLU A 11 -1.32 4.10 11.68
N PHE A 12 -0.81 3.32 10.73
CA PHE A 12 -1.40 3.18 9.41
C PHE A 12 -2.80 2.55 9.49
N GLU A 13 -2.93 1.40 10.15
CA GLU A 13 -4.22 0.70 10.33
C GLU A 13 -5.28 1.55 11.03
N ARG A 14 -4.86 2.39 11.99
CA ARG A 14 -5.77 3.32 12.68
C ARG A 14 -6.27 4.46 11.81
N GLN A 15 -5.49 4.87 10.81
CA GLN A 15 -5.74 6.06 10.00
C GLN A 15 -6.35 5.72 8.63
N PHE A 16 -6.06 4.54 8.11
CA PHE A 16 -6.34 4.17 6.74
C PHE A 16 -7.03 2.82 6.66
N SER A 17 -8.20 2.79 6.05
CA SER A 17 -8.92 1.54 5.75
C SER A 17 -8.62 1.11 4.32
N LEU A 18 -8.17 -0.13 4.14
CA LEU A 18 -7.88 -0.68 2.82
C LEU A 18 -9.16 -1.04 2.05
N VAL A 19 -9.13 -0.78 0.76
CA VAL A 19 -10.16 -1.21 -0.19
C VAL A 19 -9.84 -2.63 -0.65
N PRO A 20 -10.75 -3.60 -0.43
CA PRO A 20 -10.55 -4.96 -0.90
C PRO A 20 -10.40 -5.03 -2.43
N ASN A 21 -9.52 -5.91 -2.90
CA ASN A 21 -9.39 -6.17 -4.32
C ASN A 21 -10.63 -6.94 -4.81
N HIS A 22 -11.50 -6.24 -5.54
CA HIS A 22 -12.74 -6.79 -6.07
C HIS A 22 -12.55 -7.51 -7.41
N LEU A 23 -11.38 -7.37 -8.04
CA LEU A 23 -11.04 -8.00 -9.32
C LEU A 23 -10.42 -9.38 -9.10
N ASN A 24 -9.73 -9.59 -7.98
CA ASN A 24 -9.13 -10.86 -7.60
C ASN A 24 -9.64 -11.35 -6.23
N PRO A 25 -10.50 -12.39 -6.18
CA PRO A 25 -11.02 -12.92 -4.91
C PRO A 25 -9.97 -13.65 -4.06
N ASN A 26 -8.80 -13.96 -4.64
CA ASN A 26 -7.67 -14.59 -3.95
C ASN A 26 -6.50 -13.61 -3.81
N ALA A 27 -6.77 -12.30 -3.83
CA ALA A 27 -5.74 -11.30 -3.57
C ALA A 27 -5.08 -11.55 -2.21
N SER A 28 -3.79 -11.23 -2.13
CA SER A 28 -3.03 -11.26 -0.88
C SER A 28 -3.21 -9.97 -0.09
N TRP A 29 -2.61 -9.92 1.11
CA TRP A 29 -2.54 -8.75 2.00
C TRP A 29 -3.86 -8.33 2.65
N SER A 30 -3.97 -8.57 3.96
CA SER A 30 -5.11 -8.16 4.81
C SER A 30 -4.63 -8.05 6.25
N PHE A 31 -5.19 -7.12 7.03
CA PHE A 31 -4.84 -6.95 8.45
C PHE A 31 -5.62 -7.87 9.40
N ASP A 32 -6.81 -8.32 9.02
CA ASP A 32 -7.79 -8.93 9.93
C ASP A 32 -8.45 -10.21 9.37
N ASP A 33 -7.70 -11.04 8.64
CA ASP A 33 -8.21 -12.21 7.88
C ASP A 33 -9.34 -11.84 6.88
N ALA A 34 -9.51 -10.54 6.58
CA ALA A 34 -10.45 -10.06 5.59
C ALA A 34 -9.99 -10.42 4.17
N ARG A 35 -10.83 -10.06 3.20
CA ARG A 35 -10.49 -10.21 1.78
C ARG A 35 -9.20 -9.45 1.48
N GLY A 36 -8.31 -10.06 0.71
CA GLY A 36 -7.06 -9.43 0.30
C GLY A 36 -7.26 -8.13 -0.49
N CYS A 37 -6.33 -7.21 -0.29
CA CYS A 37 -6.39 -5.85 -0.79
C CYS A 37 -5.30 -5.54 -1.83
N LEU A 38 -4.33 -6.44 -2.05
CA LEU A 38 -3.24 -6.20 -2.98
C LEU A 38 -3.73 -6.22 -4.43
N PHE A 39 -3.45 -5.15 -5.16
CA PHE A 39 -3.66 -5.03 -6.59
C PHE A 39 -2.36 -5.23 -7.37
N GLU A 40 -2.45 -5.94 -8.48
CA GLU A 40 -1.35 -6.28 -9.37
C GLU A 40 -0.82 -5.08 -10.16
N THR A 41 0.38 -5.27 -10.69
CA THR A 41 1.14 -4.20 -11.35
C THR A 41 0.91 -4.11 -12.87
N PHE A 42 -0.08 -4.84 -13.38
CA PHE A 42 -0.44 -4.99 -14.80
C PHE A 42 -1.94 -5.27 -14.99
N GLY A 43 -2.39 -5.23 -16.24
CA GLY A 43 -3.76 -5.60 -16.64
C GLY A 43 -4.84 -4.71 -16.03
N ASP A 44 -6.04 -5.28 -15.87
CA ASP A 44 -7.23 -4.56 -15.39
C ASP A 44 -7.05 -4.01 -13.97
N GLU A 45 -6.22 -4.65 -13.15
CA GLU A 45 -5.90 -4.16 -11.80
C GLU A 45 -5.05 -2.89 -11.85
N LEU A 46 -4.04 -2.83 -12.72
CA LEU A 46 -3.28 -1.59 -12.92
C LEU A 46 -4.15 -0.47 -13.49
N ASP A 47 -5.08 -0.79 -14.39
CA ASP A 47 -6.01 0.19 -14.94
C ASP A 47 -6.97 0.72 -13.86
N PHE A 48 -7.43 -0.14 -12.94
CA PHE A 48 -8.15 0.28 -11.75
C PHE A 48 -7.30 1.22 -10.88
N ILE A 49 -6.05 0.87 -10.57
CA ILE A 49 -5.14 1.71 -9.79
C ILE A 49 -4.92 3.08 -10.44
N ARG A 50 -4.72 3.12 -11.76
CA ARG A 50 -4.55 4.37 -12.52
C ARG A 50 -5.78 5.26 -12.54
N SER A 51 -6.96 4.68 -12.29
CA SER A 51 -8.22 5.44 -12.17
C SER A 51 -8.46 6.01 -10.77
N GLN A 52 -7.69 5.58 -9.76
CA GLN A 52 -7.83 6.07 -8.40
C GLN A 52 -7.10 7.42 -8.21
N PRO A 53 -7.54 8.28 -7.28
CA PRO A 53 -6.77 9.43 -6.84
C PRO A 53 -5.41 8.98 -6.30
N ALA A 54 -4.33 9.66 -6.71
CA ALA A 54 -2.98 9.26 -6.31
C ALA A 54 -2.76 9.35 -4.79
N GLU A 55 -3.50 10.24 -4.12
CA GLU A 55 -3.54 10.40 -2.67
C GLU A 55 -4.15 9.20 -1.93
N ASN A 56 -4.86 8.31 -2.62
CA ASN A 56 -5.45 7.09 -2.07
C ASN A 56 -4.67 5.84 -2.44
N VAL A 57 -3.66 5.94 -3.32
CA VAL A 57 -2.86 4.80 -3.74
C VAL A 57 -1.58 4.72 -2.91
N TRP A 58 -1.22 3.50 -2.58
CA TRP A 58 0.02 3.16 -1.91
C TRP A 58 0.75 2.09 -2.71
N THR A 59 2.06 2.23 -2.83
CA THR A 59 2.91 1.24 -3.50
C THR A 59 3.60 0.39 -2.44
N LEU A 60 3.36 -0.92 -2.49
CA LEU A 60 4.10 -1.88 -1.69
C LEU A 60 5.42 -2.20 -2.40
N VAL A 61 6.54 -2.03 -1.71
CA VAL A 61 7.89 -2.25 -2.24
C VAL A 61 8.67 -3.20 -1.33
N ASP A 62 9.58 -3.96 -1.94
CA ASP A 62 10.53 -4.81 -1.22
C ASP A 62 11.78 -3.97 -0.89
N GLY A 63 12.13 -3.88 0.39
CA GLY A 63 13.31 -3.17 0.85
C GLY A 63 14.57 -4.03 0.71
N ASP A 64 15.71 -3.37 0.45
CA ASP A 64 17.01 -4.06 0.38
C ASP A 64 17.45 -4.67 1.73
N ASP A 65 16.81 -4.28 2.84
CA ASP A 65 17.01 -4.83 4.19
C ASP A 65 16.15 -6.07 4.47
N GLY A 66 15.30 -6.49 3.51
CA GLY A 66 14.42 -7.64 3.63
C GLY A 66 13.09 -7.36 4.32
N ASP A 67 12.81 -6.09 4.63
CA ASP A 67 11.51 -5.64 5.10
C ASP A 67 10.65 -5.11 3.95
N LEU A 68 9.34 -5.06 4.17
CA LEU A 68 8.42 -4.46 3.21
C LEU A 68 8.11 -3.02 3.59
N TYR A 69 7.96 -2.17 2.59
CA TYR A 69 7.60 -0.78 2.78
C TYR A 69 6.35 -0.44 1.98
N LEU A 70 5.43 0.29 2.60
CA LEU A 70 4.27 0.85 1.92
C LEU A 70 4.45 2.37 1.81
N VAL A 71 4.50 2.84 0.57
CA VAL A 71 4.87 4.21 0.24
C VAL A 71 3.69 4.92 -0.41
N SER A 72 3.36 6.13 0.05
CA SER A 72 2.25 6.90 -0.52
C SER A 72 2.52 7.28 -1.99
N GLY A 73 1.46 7.16 -2.79
CA GLY A 73 1.47 7.45 -4.23
C GLY A 73 1.70 6.23 -5.13
N VAL A 74 1.64 6.50 -6.43
CA VAL A 74 1.84 5.50 -7.50
C VAL A 74 3.31 5.50 -7.93
N HIS A 75 4.08 4.54 -7.44
CA HIS A 75 5.47 4.34 -7.86
C HIS A 75 5.55 3.20 -8.88
N VAL A 76 6.50 3.28 -9.80
CA VAL A 76 6.65 2.34 -10.93
C VAL A 76 7.97 1.57 -10.90
N VAL A 77 8.81 1.80 -9.89
CA VAL A 77 10.11 1.13 -9.72
C VAL A 77 10.09 0.33 -8.42
N ASN A 78 10.67 -0.87 -8.45
CA ASN A 78 10.82 -1.78 -7.31
C ASN A 78 9.51 -2.04 -6.53
N ARG A 79 8.40 -2.22 -7.26
CA ARG A 79 7.07 -2.42 -6.67
C ARG A 79 6.64 -3.89 -6.72
N ILE A 80 6.07 -4.36 -5.62
CA ILE A 80 5.40 -5.66 -5.51
C ILE A 80 3.97 -5.53 -6.03
N GLY A 81 3.26 -4.48 -5.62
CA GLY A 81 1.87 -4.24 -5.95
C GLY A 81 1.38 -2.92 -5.37
N TYR A 82 0.07 -2.73 -5.41
CA TYR A 82 -0.58 -1.52 -4.92
C TYR A 82 -1.66 -1.83 -3.89
N LEU A 83 -1.83 -0.92 -2.95
CA LEU A 83 -2.97 -0.86 -2.04
C LEU A 83 -3.74 0.43 -2.29
N VAL A 84 -5.03 0.42 -1.97
CA VAL A 84 -5.89 1.59 -2.06
C VAL A 84 -6.56 1.82 -0.72
N THR A 85 -6.55 3.04 -0.23
CA THR A 85 -7.22 3.43 1.03
C THR A 85 -8.47 4.25 0.74
N THR A 86 -9.47 4.22 1.63
CA THR A 86 -10.62 5.13 1.52
C THR A 86 -10.26 6.56 1.87
N GLU A 87 -9.31 6.73 2.78
CA GLU A 87 -8.78 8.02 3.21
C GLU A 87 -7.60 8.45 2.33
N SER A 88 -7.52 9.75 2.08
CA SER A 88 -6.46 10.35 1.27
C SER A 88 -5.29 10.84 2.12
N VAL A 89 -4.08 10.61 1.64
CA VAL A 89 -2.86 11.26 2.13
C VAL A 89 -2.89 12.74 1.74
N ALA A 90 -2.45 13.63 2.64
CA ALA A 90 -2.36 15.05 2.31
C ALA A 90 -1.39 15.30 1.14
N LEU A 91 -1.74 16.19 0.22
CA LEU A 91 -0.97 16.40 -1.03
C LEU A 91 0.47 16.90 -0.81
N ASP A 92 0.76 17.46 0.37
CA ASP A 92 2.08 17.98 0.74
C ASP A 92 2.89 17.02 1.63
N ILE A 93 2.40 15.78 1.86
CA ILE A 93 3.12 14.77 2.64
C ILE A 93 3.43 13.52 1.81
N HIS A 94 4.59 12.94 2.09
CA HIS A 94 5.00 11.62 1.62
C HIS A 94 5.08 10.72 2.84
N VAL A 95 4.34 9.61 2.80
CA VAL A 95 4.21 8.69 3.92
C VAL A 95 4.89 7.38 3.57
N GLU A 96 5.64 6.85 4.52
CA GLU A 96 6.25 5.53 4.45
C GLU A 96 5.86 4.73 5.69
N VAL A 97 5.48 3.46 5.48
CA VAL A 97 5.16 2.51 6.55
C VAL A 97 6.10 1.32 6.39
N ARG A 98 6.84 0.98 7.44
CA ARG A 98 7.70 -0.20 7.47
C ARG A 98 6.95 -1.38 8.09
N PHE A 99 6.94 -2.50 7.38
CA PHE A 99 6.47 -3.79 7.86
C PHE A 99 7.68 -4.68 8.11
N SER A 100 8.03 -4.83 9.38
CA SER A 100 9.11 -5.72 9.80
C SER A 100 8.64 -7.16 9.65
N MET A 101 9.26 -7.92 8.75
CA MET A 101 9.05 -9.37 8.74
C MET A 101 9.89 -9.98 9.85
N GLU A 102 9.34 -10.03 11.08
CA GLU A 102 9.92 -10.88 12.11
C GLU A 102 9.91 -12.32 11.59
N ARG A 103 11.09 -12.85 11.27
CA ARG A 103 11.24 -14.27 10.97
C ARG A 103 10.93 -15.00 12.26
N GLU A 104 9.81 -15.72 12.31
CA GLU A 104 9.63 -16.77 13.31
C GLU A 104 10.83 -17.74 13.17
N GLU A 105 11.70 -17.75 14.18
CA GLU A 105 12.89 -18.62 14.28
C GLU A 105 12.54 -20.11 14.33
#